data_AF-A0A2N4XPM4-F1
#
_entry.id   AF-A0A2N4XPM4-F1
#
_cell.length_a   1.000
_cell.length_b   1.000
_cell.length_c   1.000
_cell.angle_alpha   90.00
_cell.angle_beta   90.00
_cell.angle_gamma   90.00
#
_symmetry.space_group_name_H-M   'P 1'
#
loop_
_entity.id
_entity.type
_entity.pdbx_description
1 polymer ?
#
loop_
_entity_poly.entity_id
_entity_poly.type
_entity_poly.pdbx_seq_one_letter_code
_entity_poly.pdbx_strand_id
1 'polypeptide(L)' 'MKSRLIVILWPSFLMAGIAEVVFFTFIDPQQLYLLGRPVNFSLTATYSIGFIAFWLLCAASSAATLFFMRSSAEINPQPD' A
#
# COMPACT_ATOMS: atom_id res chain seq x y z
N MET A 1 -9.03 -11.82 -14.57
CA MET A 1 -8.75 -10.74 -13.58
C MET A 1 -8.14 -11.24 -12.27
N LYS A 2 -8.59 -12.39 -11.69
CA LYS A 2 -8.10 -12.91 -10.37
C LYS A 2 -6.57 -13.06 -10.25
N SER A 3 -5.87 -13.42 -11.34
CA SER A 3 -4.41 -13.59 -11.33
C SER A 3 -3.62 -12.29 -11.14
N ARG A 4 -4.13 -11.12 -11.57
CA ARG A 4 -3.39 -9.84 -11.41
C ARG A 4 -3.47 -9.32 -9.97
N LEU A 5 -4.58 -9.59 -9.25
CA LEU A 5 -4.76 -9.11 -7.88
C LEU A 5 -3.77 -9.74 -6.90
N ILE A 6 -3.54 -11.05 -6.97
CA ILE A 6 -2.58 -11.71 -6.07
C ILE A 6 -1.15 -11.24 -6.32
N VAL A 7 -0.79 -10.97 -7.58
CA VAL A 7 0.53 -10.42 -7.96
C VAL A 7 0.76 -9.01 -7.42
N ILE A 8 -0.30 -8.24 -7.19
CA ILE A 8 -0.23 -6.91 -6.57
C ILE A 8 -0.25 -7.03 -5.04
N LEU A 9 -1.28 -7.67 -4.50
CA LEU A 9 -1.61 -7.63 -3.07
C LEU A 9 -0.60 -8.40 -2.23
N TRP A 10 -0.07 -9.52 -2.73
CA TRP A 10 0.86 -10.35 -1.96
C TRP A 10 2.24 -9.69 -1.77
N PRO A 11 2.95 -9.25 -2.83
CA PRO A 11 4.23 -8.57 -2.64
C PRO A 11 4.10 -7.23 -1.92
N SER A 12 3.02 -6.48 -2.16
CA SER A 12 2.78 -5.21 -1.47
C SER A 12 2.56 -5.40 0.03
N PHE A 13 1.89 -6.47 0.45
CA PHE A 13 1.69 -6.80 1.87
C PHE A 13 3.03 -7.01 2.59
N LEU A 14 3.96 -7.75 1.96
CA LEU A 14 5.29 -7.98 2.52
C LEU A 14 6.09 -6.68 2.65
N MET A 15 6.09 -5.85 1.61
CA MET A 15 6.79 -4.56 1.64
C MET A 15 6.17 -3.58 2.62
N ALA A 16 4.85 -3.62 2.81
CA ALA A 16 4.17 -2.84 3.84
C ALA A 16 4.63 -3.20 5.25
N GLY A 17 4.79 -4.49 5.54
CA GLY A 17 5.30 -4.93 6.84
C GLY A 17 6.73 -4.47 7.10
N ILE A 18 7.61 -4.53 6.08
CA ILE A 18 8.97 -4.00 6.19
C ILE A 18 8.93 -2.49 6.42
N ALA A 19 8.13 -1.76 5.64
CA ALA A 19 7.98 -0.31 5.79
C ALA A 19 7.44 0.08 7.17
N GLU A 20 6.45 -0.64 7.68
CA GLU A 20 5.88 -0.43 9.00
C GLU A 20 6.93 -0.61 10.10
N VAL A 21 7.67 -1.72 10.08
CA VAL A 21 8.74 -1.99 11.06
C VAL A 21 9.79 -0.89 11.02
N VAL A 22 10.26 -0.53 9.82
CA VAL A 22 11.27 0.53 9.66
C VAL A 22 10.71 1.86 10.18
N PHE A 23 9.50 2.24 9.79
CA PHE A 23 8.89 3.52 10.16
C PHE A 23 8.74 3.65 11.69
N PHE A 24 8.09 2.68 12.33
CA PHE A 24 7.83 2.73 13.77
C PHE A 24 9.04 2.38 14.64
N THR A 25 10.14 1.90 14.06
CA THR A 25 11.43 1.84 14.76
C THR A 25 11.97 3.24 15.03
N PHE A 26 11.73 4.20 14.13
CA PHE A 26 12.22 5.58 14.26
C PHE A 26 11.17 6.57 14.77
N ILE A 27 9.88 6.26 14.60
CA ILE A 27 8.77 7.16 14.91
C ILE A 27 7.88 6.51 15.96
N ASP A 28 7.74 7.17 17.12
CA ASP A 28 6.82 6.71 18.16
C ASP A 28 5.36 6.82 17.67
N PRO A 29 4.58 5.72 17.68
CA PRO A 29 3.18 5.74 17.28
C PRO A 29 2.31 6.74 18.06
N GLN A 30 2.64 7.02 19.32
CA GLN A 30 1.87 7.97 20.15
C GLN A 30 2.23 9.44 19.90
N GLN A 31 3.35 9.69 19.22
CA GLN A 31 3.78 11.05 18.85
C GLN A 31 3.23 11.49 17.48
N LEU A 32 2.46 10.61 16.81
CA LEU A 32 1.84 10.94 15.54
C LEU A 32 0.71 11.97 15.70
N TYR A 33 0.59 12.85 14.71
CA TYR A 33 -0.54 13.77 14.59
C TYR A 33 -1.39 13.36 13.41
N LEU A 34 -2.68 13.11 13.65
CA LEU A 34 -3.66 12.82 12.62
C LEU A 34 -4.59 14.03 12.47
N LEU A 35 -4.62 14.63 11.28
CA LEU A 35 -5.42 15.82 10.97
C LEU A 35 -5.19 16.97 11.96
N GLY A 36 -3.94 17.19 12.37
CA GLY A 36 -3.54 18.24 13.32
C GLY A 36 -3.84 17.95 14.78
N ARG A 37 -4.31 16.74 15.13
CA ARG A 37 -4.53 16.33 16.53
C ARG A 37 -3.60 15.17 16.91
N PRO A 38 -3.08 15.13 18.14
CA PRO A 38 -2.27 14.01 18.60
C PRO A 38 -3.10 12.72 18.56
N VAL A 39 -2.47 11.63 18.13
CA VAL A 39 -3.08 10.31 18.09
C VAL A 39 -3.27 9.80 19.51
N ASN A 40 -4.54 9.59 19.89
CA ASN A 40 -4.93 9.04 21.20
C ASN A 40 -5.52 7.63 21.08
N PHE A 41 -5.24 6.94 19.97
CA PHE A 41 -5.70 5.57 19.76
C PHE A 41 -4.86 4.57 20.56
N SER A 42 -5.36 3.34 20.68
CA SER A 42 -4.54 2.25 21.20
C SER A 42 -3.34 2.02 20.27
N LEU A 43 -2.26 1.46 20.82
CA LEU A 43 -1.07 1.11 20.04
C LEU A 43 -1.45 0.18 18.88
N THR A 44 -2.24 -0.87 19.15
CA THR A 44 -2.70 -1.82 18.12
C THR A 44 -3.46 -1.14 17.00
N ALA A 45 -4.33 -0.18 17.31
CA ALA A 45 -5.07 0.56 16.29
C ALA A 45 -4.12 1.43 15.44
N THR A 46 -3.17 2.10 16.07
CA THR A 46 -2.19 2.96 15.38
C THR A 46 -1.31 2.16 14.43
N TYR A 47 -0.77 1.02 14.87
CA TYR A 47 -0.01 0.10 14.02
C TYR A 47 -0.87 -0.42 12.86
N SER A 48 -2.07 -0.93 13.14
CA SER A 48 -2.96 -1.45 12.10
C SER A 48 -3.29 -0.42 11.02
N ILE A 49 -3.54 0.84 11.41
CA ILE A 49 -3.78 1.93 10.47
C ILE A 49 -2.53 2.20 9.63
N GLY A 50 -1.35 2.26 10.28
CA GLY A 50 -0.07 2.44 9.60
C GLY A 50 0.21 1.33 8.58
N PHE A 51 0.05 0.07 8.98
CA PHE A 51 0.18 -1.09 8.10
C PHE A 51 -0.73 -1.01 6.88
N ILE A 52 -2.02 -0.75 7.09
CA ILE A 52 -3.00 -0.65 6.00
C ILE A 52 -2.64 0.51 5.07
N ALA A 53 -2.22 1.65 5.61
CA ALA A 53 -1.80 2.80 4.80
C ALA A 53 -0.58 2.47 3.92
N PHE A 54 0.47 1.86 4.50
CA PHE A 54 1.63 1.41 3.73
C PHE A 54 1.26 0.35 2.70
N TRP A 55 0.38 -0.58 3.06
CA TRP A 55 -0.06 -1.63 2.15
C TRP A 55 -0.83 -1.09 0.96
N LEU A 56 -1.77 -0.18 1.18
CA LEU A 56 -2.50 0.48 0.10
C LEU A 56 -1.58 1.31 -0.81
N LEU A 57 -0.58 1.99 -0.23
CA LEU A 57 0.41 2.74 -1.00
C LEU A 57 1.26 1.82 -1.89
N CYS A 58 1.79 0.73 -1.33
CA CYS A 58 2.55 -0.27 -2.09
C CYS A 58 1.68 -0.96 -3.16
N ALA A 59 0.43 -1.29 -2.82
CA ALA A 59 -0.51 -1.90 -3.77
C ALA A 59 -0.84 -0.95 -4.93
N ALA A 60 -1.05 0.34 -4.64
CA ALA A 60 -1.28 1.36 -5.65
C ALA A 60 -0.07 1.54 -6.58
N SER A 61 1.15 1.54 -6.03
CA SER A 61 2.40 1.61 -6.82
C SER A 61 2.54 0.41 -7.77
N SER A 62 2.31 -0.81 -7.26
CA SER A 62 2.32 -2.04 -8.08
C SER A 62 1.21 -2.04 -9.14
N ALA A 63 0.01 -1.56 -8.79
CA ALA A 63 -1.09 -1.43 -9.74
C ALA A 63 -0.78 -0.42 -10.85
N ALA A 64 -0.19 0.73 -10.52
CA ALA A 64 0.26 1.73 -11.49
C ALA A 64 1.35 1.17 -12.42
N THR A 65 2.31 0.43 -11.87
CA THR A 65 3.35 -0.25 -12.66
C THR A 65 2.71 -1.21 -13.68
N LEU A 66 1.79 -2.07 -13.25
CA LEU A 66 1.09 -2.98 -14.15
C LEU A 66 0.18 -2.27 -15.15
N PHE A 67 -0.35 -1.10 -14.80
CA PHE A 67 -1.13 -0.28 -15.72
C PHE A 67 -0.24 0.27 -16.84
N PHE A 68 0.94 0.80 -16.52
CA PHE A 68 1.89 1.32 -17.50
C PHE A 68 2.56 0.25 -18.36
N MET A 69 2.64 -0.99 -17.88
CA MET A 69 3.18 -2.12 -18.65
C MET A 69 2.19 -2.71 -19.68
N ARG A 70 0.93 -2.24 -19.75
CA ARG A 70 -0.03 -2.76 -20.74
C ARG A 70 0.38 -2.39 -22.16
N SER A 71 0.25 -3.34 -23.08
CA SER A 71 0.57 -3.12 -24.49
C SER A 71 -0.50 -2.27 -25.20
N SER A 72 -0.14 -1.64 -26.33
CA SER A 72 -1.11 -0.91 -27.16
C SER A 72 -2.26 -1.79 -27.65
N ALA A 73 -2.02 -3.08 -27.91
CA ALA A 73 -3.05 -4.04 -28.29
C ALA A 73 -4.04 -4.35 -27.15
N GLU A 74 -3.60 -4.32 -25.89
CA GLU A 74 -4.48 -4.46 -24.72
C GLU A 74 -5.28 -3.18 -24.43
N ILE A 75 -4.75 -2.01 -24.79
CA ILE A 75 -5.38 -0.71 -24.53
C ILE A 75 -6.32 -0.30 -25.67
N ASN A 76 -5.95 -0.56 -26.92
CA ASN A 76 -6.71 -0.25 -28.13
C ASN A 76 -6.84 -1.51 -29.01
N PRO A 77 -7.79 -2.40 -28.70
CA PRO A 77 -8.04 -3.59 -29.51
C PRO A 77 -8.53 -3.15 -30.89
N GLN A 78 -7.83 -3.53 -31.96
CA GLN A 78 -8.30 -3.26 -33.31
C GLN A 78 -9.40 -4.29 -33.66
N PRO A 79 -10.57 -3.85 -34.14
CA PRO A 79 -11.58 -4.79 -34.61
C PRO A 79 -11.06 -5.54 -35.83
N ASP A 80 -11.34 -6.84 -35.85
CA ASP A 80 -10.99 -7.81 -36.90
C ASP A 80 -11.44 -7.39 -38.30
#